data_AF-A0A7C6T8Y1-F1
#
_entry.id   AF-A0A7C6T8Y1-F1
#
_cell.length_a   1.000
_cell.length_b   1.000
_cell.length_c   1.000
_cell.angle_alpha   90.00
_cell.angle_beta   90.00
_cell.angle_gamma   90.00
#
_symmetry.space_group_name_H-M   'P 1'
#
loop_
_entity.id
_entity.type
_entity.pdbx_description
1 polymer ?
#
loop_
_entity_poly.entity_id
_entity_poly.type
_entity_poly.pdbx_seq_one_letter_code
_entity_poly.pdbx_strand_id
1 'polypeptide(L)' 'RISSYGVEESLVDAVVLLRSTRDGLRRKRGIEVFKARGANHVMGEHRMRITPSGIKVFYRPARGAERDDA' A
#
# COMPACT_ATOMS: atom_id res chain seq x y z
N ARG A 1 -11.25 4.85 -2.30
CA ARG A 1 -11.56 6.29 -2.39
C ARG A 1 -11.03 6.91 -1.10
N ILE A 2 -9.96 7.69 -1.19
CA ILE A 2 -9.51 8.54 -0.08
C ILE A 2 -10.66 9.54 0.14
N SER A 3 -11.04 9.76 1.39
CA SER A 3 -12.14 10.66 1.75
C SER A 3 -11.96 12.04 1.10
N SER A 4 -13.08 12.69 0.82
CA SER A 4 -13.24 13.78 -0.16
C SER A 4 -12.61 15.14 0.19
N TYR A 5 -11.43 15.18 0.82
CA TYR A 5 -10.72 16.43 1.05
C TYR A 5 -9.26 16.25 0.66
N GLY A 6 -8.89 16.70 -0.55
CA GLY A 6 -7.51 16.70 -1.09
C GLY A 6 -6.48 17.50 -0.26
N VAL A 7 -6.88 17.95 0.92
CA VAL A 7 -6.07 18.59 1.95
C VAL A 7 -5.06 17.60 2.54
N GLU A 8 -5.49 16.36 2.82
CA GLU A 8 -4.61 15.34 3.40
C GLU A 8 -3.47 14.97 2.44
N GLU A 9 -3.77 14.86 1.15
CA GLU A 9 -2.78 14.60 0.10
C GLU A 9 -1.79 15.76 -0.10
N SER A 10 -2.10 16.97 0.36
CA SER A 10 -1.25 18.15 0.15
C SER A 10 -0.43 18.53 1.38
N LEU A 11 -0.97 18.32 2.59
CA LEU A 11 -0.33 18.70 3.83
C LEU A 11 0.72 17.69 4.33
N VAL A 12 0.47 16.40 4.15
CA VAL A 12 1.32 15.36 4.75
C VAL A 12 2.47 14.94 3.84
N ASP A 13 3.57 14.49 4.45
CA ASP A 13 4.71 13.96 3.69
C ASP A 13 4.50 12.54 3.21
N ALA A 14 3.70 11.73 3.92
CA ALA A 14 3.39 10.36 3.50
C ALA A 14 1.92 9.97 3.75
N VAL A 15 1.36 9.19 2.83
CA VAL A 15 0.02 8.60 2.91
C VAL A 15 0.17 7.09 2.74
N VAL A 16 -0.33 6.34 3.73
CA VAL A 16 -0.36 4.88 3.69
C VAL A 16 -1.82 4.42 3.73
N LEU A 17 -2.22 3.67 2.71
CA LEU A 17 -3.57 3.14 2.57
C LEU A 17 -3.63 1.72 3.13
N LEU A 18 -4.57 1.49 4.04
CA LEU A 18 -4.90 0.16 4.54
C LEU A 18 -6.24 -0.27 3.94
N ARG A 19 -6.27 -1.42 3.27
CA ARG A 19 -7.47 -1.98 2.64
C ARG A 19 -7.81 -3.32 3.27
N SER A 20 -9.10 -3.56 3.47
CA SER A 20 -9.62 -4.84 3.93
C SER A 20 -10.85 -5.21 3.09
N THR A 21 -10.65 -6.07 2.10
CA THR A 21 -11.72 -6.55 1.22
C THR A 21 -12.13 -7.97 1.61
N ARG A 22 -13.42 -8.28 1.41
CA ARG A 22 -13.97 -9.61 1.67
C ARG A 22 -13.99 -10.38 0.35
N ASP A 23 -13.44 -11.59 0.37
CA ASP A 23 -13.44 -12.54 -0.73
C ASP A 23 -14.10 -13.84 -0.23
N GLY A 24 -15.43 -13.89 -0.33
CA GLY A 24 -16.25 -14.91 0.32
C GLY A 24 -16.07 -14.94 1.84
N LEU A 25 -15.58 -16.09 2.35
CA LEU A 25 -15.26 -16.27 3.77
C LEU A 25 -13.86 -15.76 4.14
N ARG A 26 -13.03 -15.39 3.15
CA ARG A 26 -11.67 -14.90 3.39
C ARG A 26 -11.67 -13.38 3.43
N ARG A 27 -10.74 -12.82 4.20
CA ARG A 27 -10.46 -11.38 4.23
C ARG A 27 -9.08 -11.14 3.66
N LYS A 28 -9.02 -10.38 2.56
CA LYS A 28 -7.77 -9.91 1.98
C LYS A 28 -7.45 -8.56 2.60
N ARG A 29 -6.25 -8.45 3.17
CA ARG A 29 -5.74 -7.21 3.73
C ARG A 29 -4.59 -6.73 2.86
N GLY A 30 -4.66 -5.46 2.47
CA GLY A 30 -3.70 -4.78 1.61
C GLY A 30 -3.14 -3.54 2.30
N ILE A 31 -1.90 -3.22 1.99
CA ILE A 31 -1.22 -1.98 2.37
C ILE A 31 -0.57 -1.39 1.12
N GLU A 32 -0.66 -0.08 0.96
CA GLU A 32 -0.08 0.65 -0.17
C GLU A 32 0.49 1.97 0.36
N VAL A 33 1.74 2.27 0.02
CA VAL A 33 2.26 3.63 0.20
C VAL A 33 1.78 4.42 -1.02
N PHE A 34 0.85 5.33 -0.81
CA PHE A 34 0.22 6.10 -1.88
C PHE A 34 1.01 7.37 -2.20
N LYS A 35 1.66 7.93 -1.18
CA LYS A 35 2.51 9.11 -1.28
C LYS A 35 3.63 8.99 -0.26
N ALA A 36 4.84 9.35 -0.65
CA ALA A 36 5.96 9.63 0.25
C ALA A 36 6.87 10.69 -0.38
N ARG A 37 6.99 11.87 0.22
CA ARG A 37 7.89 12.94 -0.23
C ARG A 37 9.33 12.61 0.17
N GLY A 38 10.27 12.83 -0.75
CA GLY A 38 11.70 12.67 -0.47
C GLY A 38 12.17 11.24 -0.30
N ALA A 39 11.32 10.24 -0.56
CA ALA A 39 11.68 8.83 -0.47
C ALA A 39 11.01 8.01 -1.58
N ASN A 40 11.81 7.19 -2.26
CA ASN A 40 11.28 6.17 -3.16
C ASN A 40 10.58 5.09 -2.34
N HIS A 41 9.45 4.63 -2.85
CA HIS A 41 8.71 3.53 -2.27
C HIS A 41 8.23 2.61 -3.36
N VAL A 42 7.99 1.36 -2.99
CA VAL A 42 7.43 0.38 -3.91
C VAL A 42 5.98 0.73 -4.19
N MET A 43 5.63 0.81 -5.47
CA MET A 43 4.28 1.13 -5.91
C MET A 43 3.32 -0.05 -5.77
N GLY A 44 2.05 0.28 -5.59
CA GLY A 44 0.93 -0.66 -5.64
C GLY A 44 0.59 -1.34 -4.32
N GLU A 45 -0.49 -2.13 -4.35
CA GLU A 45 -1.00 -2.80 -3.17
C GLU A 45 -0.22 -4.07 -2.84
N HIS A 46 0.29 -4.14 -1.62
CA HIS A 46 0.96 -5.31 -1.06
C HIS A 46 0.06 -6.04 -0.07
N ARG A 47 0.10 -7.37 -0.09
CA ARG A 47 -0.67 -8.15 0.90
C ARG A 47 -0.04 -8.00 2.27
N MET A 48 -0.87 -7.95 3.30
CA MET A 48 -0.39 -7.98 4.68
C MET A 48 -1.15 -8.99 5.55
N ARG A 49 -0.51 -9.43 6.62
CA ARG A 49 -1.13 -10.20 7.71
C ARG A 49 -0.86 -9.50 9.04
N ILE A 50 -1.88 -9.46 9.89
CA ILE A 50 -1.73 -9.05 11.29
C ILE A 50 -1.52 -10.34 12.08
N THR A 51 -0.42 -10.40 12.82
CA THR A 51 0.04 -11.57 13.58
C THR A 51 0.28 -11.17 15.04
N PRO A 52 0.46 -12.11 15.98
CA PRO A 52 0.82 -11.78 17.36
C PRO A 52 2.11 -10.96 17.48
N SER A 53 3.03 -11.09 16.52
CA SER A 53 4.26 -10.30 16.42
C SER A 53 4.12 -9.02 15.60
N GLY A 54 2.89 -8.54 15.35
CA GLY A 54 2.62 -7.34 14.55
C GLY A 54 2.31 -7.60 13.08
N ILE A 55 2.49 -6.58 12.24
CA ILE A 55 2.15 -6.60 10.81
C ILE A 55 3.31 -7.24 10.01
N LYS A 56 2.97 -8.22 9.16
CA LYS A 56 3.87 -8.77 8.15
C LYS A 56 3.38 -8.39 6.76
N VAL A 57 4.20 -7.68 6.00
CA VAL A 57 3.93 -7.25 4.62
C VAL A 57 4.63 -8.19 3.64
N PHE A 58 3.91 -8.64 2.62
CA PHE A 58 4.41 -9.53 1.59
C PHE A 58 4.56 -8.75 0.28
N TYR A 59 5.79 -8.38 -0.02
CA TYR A 59 6.14 -7.81 -1.31
C TYR A 59 6.11 -8.90 -2.38
N ARG A 60 5.42 -8.62 -3.48
CA ARG A 60 5.51 -9.42 -4.71
C ARG A 60 5.79 -8.44 -5.84
N PRO A 61 7.00 -8.43 -6.41
CA PRO A 61 7.27 -7.64 -7.60
C PRO A 61 6.24 -8.02 -8.66
N ALA A 62 5.65 -7.02 -9.32
CA ALA A 62 4.93 -7.28 -10.56
C ALA A 62 5.95 -7.91 -11.51
N ARG A 63 5.62 -9.07 -12.08
CA ARG A 63 6.48 -9.75 -13.05
C ARG A 63 6.62 -8.79 -14.25
N GLY A 64 7.74 -8.06 -14.33
CA GLY A 64 7.99 -7.05 -15.38
C GLY A 64 8.44 -5.66 -14.92
N ALA A 65 8.45 -5.34 -13.62
CA ALA A 65 8.81 -4.00 -13.12
C ALA A 65 10.32 -3.64 -13.16
N GLU A 66 11.14 -4.45 -13.83
CA GLU A 66 12.60 -4.27 -13.93
C GLU A 66 13.03 -3.66 -15.28
N ARG A 67 12.07 -3.29 -16.15
CA ARG A 67 12.33 -2.82 -17.52
C ARG A 67 12.21 -1.30 -17.73
N ASP A 68 11.63 -0.56 -16.77
CA ASP A 68 11.32 0.86 -16.96
C ASP A 68 12.26 1.81 -16.19
N ASP A 69 13.30 1.27 -15.53
CA ASP A 69 14.32 2.05 -14.81
C ASP A 69 15.65 2.19 -15.61
N ALA A 70 15.61 2.08 -16.94
CA ALA A 70 16.76 2.25 -17.84
C ALA A 70 16.66 3.52 -18.70
#